data_AF-A0A512B632-F1
#
_entry.id   AF-A0A512B632-F1
#
_cell.length_a   1.000
_cell.length_b   1.000
_cell.length_c   1.000
_cell.angle_alpha   90.00
_cell.angle_beta   90.00
_cell.angle_gamma   90.00
#
_symmetry.space_group_name_H-M   'P 1'
#
loop_
_entity.id
_entity.type
_entity.pdbx_description
1 polymer ?
#
loop_
_entity_poly.entity_id
_entity_poly.type
_entity_poly.pdbx_seq_one_letter_code
_entity_poly.pdbx_strand_id
1 'polypeptide(L)'
;MLPTYLSLFVLGTQYFLVVRVLRLLRVARIFKLSHFIKEGQVLTSALRASLPKILVFIGTVLTLVIIIGSVMYVVEGGQNGFTSIPKSIYWAIVTLTTVGYGDIAPQTPLGQFLAGIVMLLGYGIIAIPTGIVTVEIANVNRTPAIGTNALFCSHCLKQNHESGAKFCSNCGSAL
;
A
#
# COMPACT_ATOMS: atom_id res chain seq x y z
N MET A 1 -57.87 19.29 -7.32
CA MET A 1 -57.52 18.96 -5.92
C MET A 1 -57.08 17.52 -5.70
N LEU A 2 -57.43 16.57 -6.58
CA LEU A 2 -56.91 15.19 -6.55
C LEU A 2 -55.38 15.00 -6.83
N PRO A 3 -54.69 15.82 -7.66
CA PRO A 3 -53.28 15.59 -7.99
C PRO A 3 -52.32 15.79 -6.80
N THR A 4 -52.68 16.66 -5.87
CA THR A 4 -51.86 17.02 -4.70
C THR A 4 -51.84 15.92 -3.64
N TYR A 5 -52.90 15.13 -3.53
CA TYR A 5 -52.94 13.99 -2.60
C TYR A 5 -52.18 12.78 -3.13
N LEU A 6 -52.15 12.57 -4.46
CA LEU A 6 -51.33 11.51 -5.08
C LEU A 6 -49.83 11.78 -4.98
N SER A 7 -49.40 13.04 -5.15
CA SER A 7 -47.96 13.38 -5.04
C SER A 7 -47.42 13.17 -3.62
N LEU A 8 -48.24 13.39 -2.59
CA LEU A 8 -47.88 13.18 -1.19
C LEU A 8 -47.70 11.68 -0.85
N PHE A 9 -48.46 10.79 -1.50
CA PHE A 9 -48.32 9.34 -1.35
C PHE A 9 -47.06 8.78 -2.05
N VAL A 10 -46.68 9.35 -3.20
CA VAL A 10 -45.45 9.02 -3.92
C VAL A 10 -44.19 9.57 -3.23
N LEU A 11 -44.29 10.72 -2.55
CA LEU A 11 -43.21 11.27 -1.72
C LEU A 11 -43.05 10.50 -0.40
N GLY A 12 -44.15 10.00 0.19
CA GLY A 12 -44.11 9.18 1.41
C GLY A 12 -43.34 7.86 1.24
N THR A 13 -43.36 7.26 0.05
CA THR A 13 -42.65 6.01 -0.25
C THR A 13 -41.12 6.16 -0.22
N GLN A 14 -40.59 7.35 -0.53
CA GLN A 14 -39.14 7.61 -0.46
C GLN A 14 -38.61 7.62 0.99
N TYR A 15 -39.39 8.14 1.94
CA TYR A 15 -39.02 8.13 3.36
C TYR A 15 -38.99 6.69 3.93
N PHE A 16 -39.94 5.84 3.54
CA PHE A 16 -39.91 4.41 3.93
C PHE A 16 -38.72 3.64 3.36
N LEU A 17 -38.25 3.98 2.14
CA LEU A 17 -37.04 3.41 1.57
C LEU A 17 -35.79 3.81 2.34
N VAL A 18 -35.65 5.08 2.72
CA VAL A 18 -34.53 5.56 3.55
C VAL A 18 -34.51 4.83 4.90
N VAL A 19 -35.66 4.69 5.58
CA VAL A 19 -35.74 3.94 6.86
C VAL A 19 -35.39 2.44 6.67
N ARG A 20 -35.71 1.85 5.52
CA ARG A 20 -35.35 0.46 5.18
C ARG A 20 -33.85 0.30 4.91
N VAL A 21 -33.23 1.26 4.22
CA VAL A 21 -31.79 1.32 3.99
C VAL A 21 -31.02 1.56 5.30
N LEU A 22 -31.56 2.38 6.21
CA LEU A 22 -30.97 2.56 7.55
C LEU A 22 -30.95 1.27 8.38
N ARG A 23 -31.82 0.28 8.10
CA ARG A 23 -31.72 -1.06 8.73
C ARG A 23 -30.55 -1.89 8.20
N LEU A 24 -30.04 -1.62 7.00
CA LEU A 24 -28.81 -2.24 6.47
C LEU A 24 -27.57 -1.79 7.27
N LEU A 25 -27.64 -0.67 8.01
CA LEU A 25 -26.59 -0.28 8.98
C LEU A 25 -26.40 -1.32 10.10
N ARG A 26 -27.33 -2.28 10.29
CA ARG A 26 -27.09 -3.44 11.17
C ARG A 26 -25.97 -4.35 10.64
N VAL A 27 -25.73 -4.40 9.32
CA VAL A 27 -24.59 -5.13 8.70
C VAL A 27 -23.26 -4.48 9.09
N ALA A 28 -23.23 -3.15 9.26
CA ALA A 28 -22.07 -2.43 9.79
C ALA A 28 -21.76 -2.75 11.27
N ARG A 29 -22.60 -3.54 11.96
CA ARG A 29 -22.31 -4.11 13.28
C ARG A 29 -21.61 -5.47 13.18
N ILE A 30 -21.81 -6.23 12.10
CA ILE A 30 -21.17 -7.52 11.80
C ILE A 30 -19.73 -7.29 11.32
N PHE A 31 -19.54 -6.30 10.45
CA PHE A 31 -18.23 -5.68 10.29
C PHE A 31 -17.94 -4.95 11.60
N LYS A 32 -17.16 -5.55 12.51
CA LYS A 32 -16.60 -4.86 13.68
C LYS A 32 -15.64 -3.76 13.19
N LEU A 33 -16.18 -2.72 12.57
CA LEU A 33 -15.44 -1.61 11.99
C LEU A 33 -14.66 -0.88 13.08
N SER A 34 -15.11 -0.90 14.34
CA SER A 34 -14.34 -0.34 15.46
C SER A 34 -13.05 -1.12 15.80
N HIS A 35 -13.01 -2.42 15.55
CA HIS A 35 -11.80 -3.25 15.68
C HIS A 35 -10.92 -3.11 14.42
N PHE A 36 -11.55 -3.08 13.24
CA PHE A 36 -10.86 -2.79 11.97
C PHE A 36 -10.30 -1.36 11.88
N ILE A 37 -10.92 -0.39 12.55
CA ILE A 37 -10.40 0.99 12.66
C ILE A 37 -9.22 1.03 13.64
N LYS A 38 -9.22 0.23 14.72
CA LYS A 38 -8.07 0.14 15.64
C LYS A 38 -6.86 -0.54 14.99
N GLU A 39 -7.05 -1.60 14.19
CA GLU A 39 -5.95 -2.20 13.40
C GLU A 39 -5.62 -1.40 12.13
N GLY A 40 -6.62 -0.72 11.56
CA GLY A 40 -6.46 0.22 10.45
C GLY A 40 -5.66 1.46 10.83
N GLN A 41 -5.66 1.90 12.09
CA GLN A 41 -4.79 2.97 12.59
C GLN A 41 -3.31 2.57 12.53
N VAL A 42 -2.99 1.32 12.84
CA VAL A 42 -1.63 0.75 12.72
C VAL A 42 -1.23 0.68 11.24
N LEU A 43 -2.11 0.21 10.36
CA LEU A 43 -1.85 0.16 8.92
C LEU A 43 -1.72 1.57 8.30
N THR A 44 -2.59 2.51 8.67
CA THR A 44 -2.56 3.88 8.14
C THR A 44 -1.38 4.70 8.67
N SER A 45 -0.98 4.50 9.92
CA SER A 45 0.26 5.10 10.46
C SER A 45 1.51 4.50 9.82
N ALA A 46 1.56 3.17 9.62
CA ALA A 46 2.63 2.51 8.89
C ALA A 46 2.71 2.96 7.43
N LEU A 47 1.57 3.10 6.74
CA LEU A 47 1.50 3.64 5.37
C LEU A 47 1.99 5.08 5.33
N ARG A 48 1.51 5.97 6.21
CA ARG A 48 1.97 7.37 6.28
C ARG A 48 3.48 7.48 6.55
N ALA A 49 4.02 6.62 7.42
CA ALA A 49 5.46 6.54 7.66
C ALA A 49 6.23 6.03 6.42
N SER A 50 5.61 5.14 5.64
CA SER A 50 6.21 4.56 4.42
C SER A 50 6.06 5.43 3.17
N LEU A 51 5.09 6.35 3.13
CA LEU A 51 4.78 7.20 1.97
C LEU A 51 6.00 7.92 1.36
N PRO A 52 6.86 8.63 2.12
CA PRO A 52 8.02 9.29 1.52
C PRO A 52 9.00 8.30 0.89
N LYS A 53 9.20 7.11 1.49
CA LYS A 53 10.07 6.06 0.95
C LYS A 53 9.47 5.43 -0.32
N ILE A 54 8.17 5.15 -0.30
CA ILE A 54 7.42 4.63 -1.44
C ILE A 54 7.41 5.64 -2.59
N LEU A 55 7.28 6.94 -2.31
CA LEU A 55 7.25 7.99 -3.33
C LEU A 55 8.61 8.11 -4.03
N VAL A 56 9.72 8.07 -3.28
CA VAL A 56 11.08 8.03 -3.85
C VAL A 56 11.27 6.77 -4.71
N PHE A 57 10.80 5.62 -4.23
CA PHE A 57 10.86 4.37 -4.99
C PHE A 57 10.06 4.45 -6.30
N ILE A 58 8.80 4.90 -6.26
CA ILE A 58 7.97 5.08 -7.46
C ILE A 58 8.63 6.08 -8.43
N GLY A 59 9.19 7.19 -7.93
CA GLY A 59 9.94 8.14 -8.76
C GLY A 59 11.15 7.51 -9.46
N THR A 60 11.88 6.64 -8.74
CA THR A 60 13.02 5.89 -9.30
C THR A 60 12.57 4.89 -10.37
N VAL A 61 11.47 4.17 -10.14
CA VAL A 61 10.90 3.25 -11.13
C VAL A 61 10.43 4.01 -12.38
N LEU A 62 9.74 5.14 -12.21
CA LEU A 62 9.27 5.95 -13.34
C LEU A 62 10.43 6.47 -14.20
N THR A 63 11.48 7.00 -13.57
CA THR A 63 12.68 7.45 -14.31
C THR A 63 13.36 6.30 -15.05
N LEU A 64 13.47 5.12 -14.42
CA LEU A 64 14.04 3.92 -15.04
C LEU A 64 13.22 3.47 -16.27
N VAL A 65 11.89 3.41 -16.15
CA VAL A 65 10.99 3.05 -17.26
C VAL A 65 11.10 4.06 -18.41
N ILE A 66 11.20 5.36 -18.12
CA ILE A 66 11.39 6.39 -19.15
C ILE A 66 12.68 6.15 -19.93
N ILE A 67 13.77 5.84 -19.23
CA ILE A 67 15.06 5.53 -19.85
C ILE A 67 14.96 4.27 -20.71
N ILE A 68 14.46 3.16 -20.15
CA ILE A 68 14.32 1.88 -20.87
C ILE A 68 13.43 2.03 -22.10
N GLY A 69 12.26 2.68 -21.96
CA GLY A 69 11.34 2.91 -23.06
C GLY A 69 11.96 3.78 -24.15
N SER A 70 12.72 4.81 -23.79
CA SER A 70 13.42 5.66 -24.77
C SER A 70 14.52 4.90 -25.52
N VAL A 71 15.30 4.07 -24.81
CA VAL A 71 16.33 3.22 -25.44
C VAL A 71 15.67 2.21 -26.39
N MET A 72 14.57 1.57 -25.99
CA MET A 72 13.86 0.61 -26.84
C MET A 72 13.25 1.24 -28.09
N TYR A 73 12.74 2.46 -27.99
CA TYR A 73 12.27 3.22 -29.15
C TYR A 73 13.37 3.38 -30.21
N VAL A 74 14.58 3.70 -29.76
CA VAL A 74 15.75 3.88 -30.64
C VAL A 74 16.23 2.55 -31.20
N VAL A 75 16.28 1.49 -30.38
CA VAL A 75 16.74 0.15 -30.79
C VAL A 75 15.81 -0.49 -31.81
N GLU A 76 14.50 -0.39 -31.60
CA GLU A 76 13.49 -0.95 -32.52
C GLU A 76 13.16 0.00 -33.68
N GLY A 77 13.74 1.21 -33.69
CA GLY A 77 13.68 2.14 -34.81
C GLY A 77 12.27 2.56 -35.22
N GLY A 78 11.34 2.70 -34.27
CA GLY A 78 9.96 3.10 -34.58
C GLY A 78 9.04 1.98 -35.07
N GLN A 79 9.52 0.74 -35.16
CA GLN A 79 8.80 -0.41 -35.70
C GLN A 79 8.29 -1.34 -34.57
N ASN A 80 7.59 -2.42 -34.92
CA ASN A 80 7.18 -3.48 -33.97
C ASN A 80 6.36 -2.99 -32.75
N GLY A 81 5.56 -1.94 -32.94
CA GLY A 81 4.74 -1.35 -31.87
C GLY A 81 5.43 -0.23 -31.09
N PHE A 82 6.75 -0.05 -31.25
CA PHE A 82 7.54 1.05 -30.67
C PHE A 82 7.41 2.33 -31.49
N THR A 83 6.19 2.75 -31.86
CA THR A 83 5.97 3.88 -32.79
C THR A 83 6.25 5.25 -32.17
N SER A 84 6.27 5.35 -30.85
CA SER A 84 6.54 6.59 -30.12
C SER A 84 7.17 6.30 -28.75
N ILE A 85 7.86 7.30 -28.19
CA ILE A 85 8.45 7.20 -26.85
C ILE A 85 7.39 6.83 -25.79
N PRO A 86 6.18 7.45 -25.75
CA PRO A 86 5.15 7.07 -24.78
C PRO A 86 4.67 5.61 -24.92
N LYS A 87 4.56 5.08 -26.14
CA LYS A 87 4.22 3.64 -26.32
C LYS A 87 5.34 2.72 -25.84
N SER A 88 6.57 3.13 -26.05
CA SER A 88 7.75 2.36 -25.61
C SER A 88 7.89 2.40 -24.08
N ILE A 89 7.55 3.52 -23.45
CA ILE A 89 7.39 3.64 -21.99
C ILE A 89 6.30 2.69 -21.50
N TYR A 90 5.13 2.66 -22.15
CA TYR A 90 4.06 1.72 -21.81
C TYR A 90 4.54 0.26 -21.85
N TRP A 91 5.27 -0.14 -22.90
CA TRP A 91 5.89 -1.47 -22.98
C TRP A 91 6.84 -1.74 -21.79
N ALA A 92 7.68 -0.76 -21.45
CA ALA A 92 8.60 -0.87 -20.32
C ALA A 92 7.85 -1.02 -18.99
N ILE A 93 6.72 -0.31 -18.77
CA ILE A 93 5.87 -0.47 -17.58
C ILE A 93 5.33 -1.90 -17.52
N VAL A 94 4.68 -2.37 -18.58
CA VAL A 94 4.02 -3.68 -18.63
C VAL A 94 5.01 -4.82 -18.43
N THR A 95 6.22 -4.69 -19.00
CA THR A 95 7.28 -5.68 -18.86
C THR A 95 7.90 -5.65 -17.46
N LEU A 96 8.25 -4.46 -16.95
CA LEU A 96 8.89 -4.30 -15.64
C LEU A 96 7.97 -4.68 -14.48
N THR A 97 6.67 -4.45 -14.63
CA THR A 97 5.62 -4.87 -13.67
C THR A 97 5.23 -6.34 -13.82
N THR A 98 5.88 -7.09 -14.71
CA THR A 98 5.63 -8.52 -14.99
C THR A 98 4.21 -8.84 -15.50
N VAL A 99 3.46 -7.83 -15.95
CA VAL A 99 2.10 -8.04 -16.51
C VAL A 99 2.17 -8.70 -17.88
N GLY A 100 3.05 -8.20 -18.75
CA GLY A 100 3.38 -8.86 -20.02
C GLY A 100 2.20 -9.13 -20.96
N TYR A 101 1.39 -8.12 -21.30
CA TYR A 101 0.24 -8.29 -22.21
C TYR A 101 0.60 -8.88 -23.58
N GLY A 102 1.83 -8.66 -24.05
CA GLY A 102 2.32 -9.19 -25.33
C GLY A 102 1.81 -8.43 -26.56
N ASP A 103 1.16 -7.28 -26.36
CA ASP A 103 0.67 -6.39 -27.42
C ASP A 103 1.79 -5.64 -28.15
N ILE A 104 2.90 -5.38 -27.46
CA ILE A 104 4.15 -4.83 -28.01
C ILE A 104 5.28 -5.75 -27.56
N ALA A 105 6.16 -6.14 -28.50
CA ALA A 105 7.31 -6.98 -28.19
C ALA A 105 8.48 -6.69 -29.15
N PRO A 106 9.72 -6.61 -28.64
CA PRO A 106 10.88 -6.39 -29.48
C PRO A 106 11.13 -7.55 -30.44
N GLN A 107 11.43 -7.22 -31.68
CA GLN A 107 11.75 -8.21 -32.70
C GLN A 107 13.23 -8.19 -33.07
N THR A 108 13.95 -7.10 -32.73
CA THR A 108 15.39 -7.05 -33.00
C THR A 108 16.16 -7.93 -32.02
N PRO A 109 17.26 -8.60 -32.43
CA PRO A 109 18.08 -9.39 -31.51
C PRO A 109 18.60 -8.56 -30.32
N LEU A 110 18.97 -7.30 -30.57
CA LEU A 110 19.42 -6.37 -29.53
C LEU A 110 18.27 -6.01 -28.57
N GLY A 111 17.08 -5.71 -29.10
CA GLY A 111 15.89 -5.43 -28.31
C GLY A 111 15.44 -6.63 -27.46
N GLN A 112 15.55 -7.85 -27.98
CA GLN A 112 15.26 -9.07 -27.23
C GLN A 112 16.26 -9.31 -26.10
N PHE A 113 17.56 -9.06 -26.33
CA PHE A 113 18.57 -9.12 -25.29
C PHE A 113 18.30 -8.10 -24.17
N LEU A 114 18.01 -6.85 -24.53
CA LEU A 114 17.64 -5.82 -23.56
C LEU A 114 16.36 -6.18 -22.80
N ALA A 115 15.34 -6.72 -23.49
CA ALA A 115 14.11 -7.16 -22.85
C ALA A 115 14.36 -8.25 -21.80
N GLY A 116 15.26 -9.20 -22.07
CA GLY A 116 15.67 -10.20 -21.08
C GLY A 116 16.26 -9.56 -19.81
N ILE A 117 17.13 -8.56 -19.96
CA ILE A 117 17.68 -7.80 -18.81
C ILE A 117 16.55 -7.08 -18.05
N VAL A 118 15.62 -6.44 -18.76
CA VAL A 118 14.49 -5.72 -18.15
C VAL A 118 13.58 -6.67 -17.35
N MET A 119 13.33 -7.88 -17.87
CA MET A 119 12.56 -8.90 -17.15
C MET A 119 13.23 -9.31 -15.83
N LEU A 120 14.55 -9.49 -15.82
CA LEU A 120 15.31 -9.80 -14.60
C LEU A 120 15.27 -8.64 -13.59
N LEU A 121 15.38 -7.40 -14.07
CA LEU A 121 15.27 -6.20 -13.23
C LEU A 121 13.88 -6.08 -12.58
N GLY A 122 12.82 -6.45 -13.29
CA GLY A 122 11.44 -6.42 -12.79
C GLY A 122 11.26 -7.22 -11.50
N TYR A 123 11.84 -8.42 -11.42
CA TYR A 123 11.81 -9.24 -10.20
C TYR A 123 12.46 -8.54 -9.00
N GLY A 124 13.57 -7.83 -9.20
CA GLY A 124 14.23 -7.06 -8.14
C GLY A 124 13.39 -5.89 -7.63
N ILE A 125 12.67 -5.22 -8.53
CA ILE A 125 11.83 -4.06 -8.20
C ILE A 125 10.64 -4.46 -7.33
N ILE A 126 10.01 -5.61 -7.58
CA ILE A 126 8.87 -6.09 -6.77
C ILE A 126 9.27 -6.39 -5.32
N ALA A 127 10.51 -6.78 -5.06
CA ALA A 127 10.98 -7.11 -3.72
C ALA A 127 11.14 -5.86 -2.81
N ILE A 128 11.43 -4.70 -3.38
CA ILE A 128 11.74 -3.47 -2.63
C ILE A 128 10.53 -2.92 -1.84
N PRO A 129 9.33 -2.70 -2.42
CA PRO A 129 8.20 -2.16 -1.67
C PRO A 129 7.72 -3.14 -0.59
N THR A 130 7.73 -4.44 -0.88
CA THR A 130 7.44 -5.48 0.11
C THR A 130 8.42 -5.38 1.28
N GLY A 131 9.73 -5.27 1.00
CA GLY A 131 10.76 -5.09 2.03
C GLY A 131 10.56 -3.84 2.88
N ILE A 132 10.28 -2.68 2.25
CA ILE A 132 10.02 -1.42 2.97
C ILE A 132 8.82 -1.59 3.91
N VAL A 133 7.71 -2.15 3.42
CA VAL A 133 6.49 -2.33 4.21
C VAL A 133 6.72 -3.33 5.34
N THR A 134 7.42 -4.44 5.11
CA THR A 134 7.74 -5.42 6.15
C THR A 134 8.58 -4.80 7.27
N VAL A 135 9.58 -3.99 6.93
CA VAL A 135 10.42 -3.30 7.93
C VAL A 135 9.59 -2.31 8.74
N GLU A 136 8.70 -1.54 8.10
CA GLU A 136 7.88 -0.58 8.85
C GLU A 136 6.83 -1.25 9.73
N ILE A 137 6.21 -2.34 9.28
CA ILE A 137 5.32 -3.13 10.13
C ILE A 137 6.09 -3.71 11.34
N ALA A 138 7.30 -4.21 11.12
CA ALA A 138 8.15 -4.68 12.20
C ALA A 138 8.53 -3.57 13.18
N ASN A 139 8.74 -2.34 12.71
CA ASN A 139 9.04 -1.18 13.55
C ASN A 139 7.83 -0.72 14.37
N VAL A 140 6.63 -0.73 13.80
CA VAL A 140 5.39 -0.37 14.53
C VAL A 140 5.07 -1.37 15.64
N ASN A 141 5.35 -2.66 15.43
CA ASN A 141 5.23 -3.67 16.49
C ASN A 141 6.36 -3.59 17.54
N ARG A 142 7.47 -2.93 17.21
CA ARG A 142 8.61 -2.72 18.11
C ARG A 142 8.55 -1.44 18.91
N THR A 143 7.74 -0.46 18.54
CA THR A 143 7.41 0.63 19.47
C THR A 143 6.63 0.00 20.63
N PRO A 144 7.26 -0.18 21.81
CA PRO A 144 6.48 -0.54 22.99
C PRO A 144 5.47 0.59 23.17
N ALA A 145 4.24 0.27 23.56
CA ALA A 145 3.27 1.29 23.92
C ALA A 145 3.95 2.30 24.86
N ILE A 146 4.20 3.51 24.34
CA ILE A 146 4.66 4.65 25.15
C ILE A 146 3.44 5.01 26.00
N GLY A 147 3.31 4.30 27.12
CA GLY A 147 2.13 4.39 27.96
C GLY A 147 1.81 3.08 28.66
N THR A 148 2.66 2.65 29.58
CA THR A 148 2.23 2.24 30.92
C THR A 148 3.46 2.17 31.82
N ASN A 149 3.68 3.24 32.59
CA ASN A 149 4.64 3.32 33.69
C ASN A 149 6.08 2.96 33.30
N ALA A 150 6.91 3.97 33.05
CA ALA A 150 8.35 3.81 33.20
C ALA A 150 8.65 3.45 34.67
N LEU A 151 8.43 2.19 35.05
CA LEU A 151 8.92 1.64 36.30
C LEU A 151 10.44 1.79 36.22
N PHE A 152 10.96 2.71 37.02
CA PHE A 152 12.38 2.80 37.28
C PHE A 152 12.66 1.86 38.44
N CYS A 153 13.69 1.03 38.30
CA CYS A 153 14.12 0.21 39.43
C CYS A 153 14.69 1.14 40.53
N SER A 154 14.12 1.10 41.72
CA SER A 154 14.59 1.91 42.87
C SER A 154 16.00 1.56 43.34
N HIS A 155 16.50 0.37 42.99
CA HIS A 155 17.81 -0.12 43.45
C HIS A 155 18.94 0.07 42.43
N CYS A 156 18.67 -0.07 41.14
CA CYS A 156 19.71 0.05 40.09
C CYS A 156 19.42 1.11 39.03
N LEU A 157 18.31 1.84 39.17
CA LEU A 157 17.88 2.94 38.29
C LEU A 157 17.71 2.56 36.81
N LYS A 158 17.69 1.26 36.50
CA LYS A 158 17.41 0.77 35.15
C LYS A 158 16.01 1.20 34.74
N GLN A 159 15.93 1.73 33.51
CA GLN A 159 14.69 2.13 32.84
C GLN A 159 14.30 1.07 31.81
N ASN A 160 13.05 1.10 31.35
CA ASN A 160 12.49 0.22 30.31
C ASN A 160 12.43 -1.26 30.71
N HIS A 161 11.53 -1.58 31.65
CA HIS A 161 11.14 -2.96 31.95
C HIS A 161 10.03 -3.44 31.03
N GLU A 162 10.00 -4.75 30.74
CA GLU A 162 8.92 -5.38 29.96
C GLU A 162 7.56 -5.18 30.66
N SER A 163 6.51 -4.97 29.87
CA SER A 163 5.15 -4.77 30.37
C SER A 163 4.68 -5.98 31.20
N GLY A 164 4.63 -5.82 32.53
CA GLY A 164 4.25 -6.87 33.48
C GLY A 164 5.40 -7.46 34.30
N ALA A 165 6.62 -6.94 34.20
CA ALA A 165 7.75 -7.37 35.01
C ALA A 165 7.53 -7.08 36.50
N LYS A 166 7.58 -8.13 37.34
CA LYS A 166 7.54 -8.02 38.82
C LYS A 166 8.93 -7.81 39.43
N PHE A 167 9.99 -8.15 38.69
CA PHE A 167 11.37 -8.11 39.14
C PHE A 167 12.26 -7.46 38.09
N CYS A 168 13.31 -6.76 38.55
CA CYS A 168 14.28 -6.09 37.71
C CYS A 168 15.23 -7.11 37.03
N SER A 169 15.36 -7.05 35.71
CA SER A 169 16.24 -7.95 34.94
C SER A 169 17.74 -7.72 35.13
N ASN A 170 18.15 -6.67 35.83
CA ASN A 170 19.56 -6.36 36.09
C ASN A 170 19.98 -6.70 37.53
N CYS A 171 19.16 -6.36 38.52
CA CYS A 171 19.50 -6.56 39.94
C CYS A 171 18.59 -7.54 40.68
N GLY A 172 17.50 -8.02 40.07
CA GLY A 172 16.56 -8.96 40.70
C GLY A 172 15.65 -8.36 41.78
N SER A 173 15.71 -7.05 42.05
CA SER A 173 14.81 -6.40 43.02
C SER A 173 13.38 -6.36 42.51
N ALA A 174 12.40 -6.35 43.42
CA ALA A 174 11.01 -6.06 43.05
C ALA A 174 10.90 -4.66 42.42
N LEU A 175 10.05 -4.53 41.40
CA LEU A 175 9.76 -3.27 40.70
C LEU A 175 8.53 -2.57 41.28
#